data_AF-A0AA41MHF9-F1
#
_entry.id   AF-A0AA41MHF9-F1
#
_cell.length_a   1.000
_cell.length_b   1.000
_cell.length_c   1.000
_cell.angle_alpha   90.00
_cell.angle_beta   90.00
_cell.angle_gamma   90.00
#
_symmetry.space_group_name_H-M   'P 1'
#
loop_
_entity.id
_entity.type
_entity.pdbx_description
1 polymer ?
#
loop_
_entity_poly.entity_id
_entity_poly.type
_entity_poly.pdbx_seq_one_letter_code
_entity_poly.pdbx_strand_id
1 'polypeptide(L)'
;MAAPQNRHSIKVNRYRRRNPQKLIKVENNIDIGPEHDHLKQKHVLCGYCNEKVRKEIAEIRLQLGKQKAPLVEAVMLHTGETRYEHNQGKRILEQDRKWSAWFPQN
;
A
#
# COMPACT_ATOMS: atom_id res chain seq x y z
N MET A 1 47.71 -8.51 12.68
CA MET A 1 46.53 -8.48 11.79
C MET A 1 46.56 -9.74 10.93
N ALA A 2 45.44 -10.46 10.79
CA ALA A 2 45.39 -11.59 9.86
C ALA A 2 45.21 -11.05 8.44
N ALA A 3 46.19 -11.29 7.57
CA ALA A 3 46.13 -10.95 6.15
C ALA A 3 46.04 -12.23 5.31
N PRO A 4 45.29 -12.24 4.19
CA PRO A 4 45.26 -13.39 3.29
C PRO A 4 46.67 -13.66 2.75
N GLN A 5 47.15 -14.88 2.95
CA GLN A 5 48.50 -15.24 2.55
C GLN A 5 48.68 -15.29 1.02
N ASN A 6 47.60 -15.56 0.28
CA ASN A 6 47.61 -15.61 -1.19
C ASN A 6 46.31 -15.06 -1.79
N ARG A 7 46.41 -14.55 -3.02
CA ARG A 7 45.24 -14.12 -3.81
C ARG A 7 44.47 -15.35 -4.31
N HIS A 8 43.15 -15.35 -4.13
CA HIS A 8 42.30 -16.38 -4.74
C HIS A 8 42.28 -16.27 -6.28
N SER A 9 42.38 -17.42 -6.94
CA SER A 9 42.25 -17.52 -8.39
C SER A 9 40.83 -17.17 -8.85
N ILE A 10 40.69 -16.80 -10.13
CA ILE A 10 39.38 -16.49 -10.72
C ILE A 10 38.43 -17.71 -10.68
N LYS A 11 38.98 -18.93 -10.82
CA LYS A 11 38.21 -20.19 -10.74
C LYS A 11 37.59 -20.37 -9.35
N VAL A 12 38.39 -20.19 -8.29
CA VAL A 12 37.92 -20.28 -6.89
C VAL A 12 36.86 -19.22 -6.61
N ASN A 13 37.09 -17.99 -7.05
CA ASN A 13 36.12 -16.91 -6.87
C ASN A 13 34.80 -17.16 -7.62
N ARG A 14 34.85 -17.70 -8.85
CA ARG A 14 33.65 -18.05 -9.61
C ARG A 14 32.87 -19.16 -8.93
N TYR A 15 33.52 -20.23 -8.51
CA TYR A 15 32.86 -21.33 -7.79
C TYR A 15 32.21 -20.82 -6.49
N ARG A 16 32.92 -19.98 -5.74
CA ARG A 16 32.40 -19.37 -4.50
C ARG A 16 31.23 -18.43 -4.72
N ARG A 17 31.18 -17.68 -5.84
CA ARG A 17 30.12 -16.68 -6.14
C ARG A 17 28.91 -17.29 -6.84
N ARG A 18 29.12 -18.25 -7.75
CA ARG A 18 28.07 -18.89 -8.56
C ARG A 18 27.51 -20.17 -7.95
N ASN A 19 27.85 -20.47 -6.70
CA ASN A 19 27.20 -21.55 -5.97
C ASN A 19 25.68 -21.28 -5.95
N PRO A 20 24.82 -22.24 -6.33
CA PRO A 20 23.37 -22.11 -6.31
C PRO A 20 22.79 -21.61 -4.99
N GLN A 21 23.45 -21.90 -3.86
CA GLN A 21 23.06 -21.39 -2.54
C GLN A 21 23.14 -19.87 -2.40
N LYS A 22 23.97 -19.21 -3.23
CA LYS A 22 24.14 -17.75 -3.27
C LYS A 22 23.38 -17.08 -4.41
N LEU A 23 22.77 -17.86 -5.30
CA LEU A 23 21.95 -17.32 -6.37
C LEU A 23 20.58 -16.93 -5.81
N ILE A 24 20.00 -15.87 -6.35
CA ILE A 24 18.63 -15.47 -6.03
C ILE A 24 17.72 -16.59 -6.53
N LYS A 25 16.87 -17.10 -5.64
CA LYS A 25 15.91 -18.15 -5.97
C LYS A 25 14.76 -17.55 -6.77
N VAL A 26 14.20 -18.33 -7.68
CA VAL A 26 13.00 -17.95 -8.41
C VAL A 26 11.81 -17.97 -7.46
N GLU A 27 11.00 -16.91 -7.47
CA GLU A 27 9.78 -16.80 -6.69
C GLU A 27 8.54 -17.12 -7.55
N ASN A 28 7.74 -18.10 -7.12
CA ASN A 28 6.55 -18.57 -7.86
C ASN A 28 5.24 -18.11 -7.21
N ASN A 29 5.29 -17.11 -6.34
CA ASN A 29 4.19 -16.62 -5.53
C ASN A 29 3.54 -15.35 -6.09
N ILE A 30 3.77 -15.05 -7.37
CA ILE A 30 3.27 -13.86 -8.07
C ILE A 30 2.03 -14.25 -8.89
N ASP A 31 0.91 -13.59 -8.62
CA ASP A 31 -0.38 -13.76 -9.29
C ASP A 31 -0.89 -12.42 -9.84
N ILE A 32 -1.94 -12.47 -10.67
CA ILE A 32 -2.64 -11.27 -11.17
C ILE A 32 -3.74 -10.88 -10.18
N GLY A 33 -3.90 -9.57 -9.93
CA GLY A 33 -4.97 -9.03 -9.09
C GLY A 33 -6.36 -9.20 -9.72
N PRO A 34 -7.41 -9.49 -8.94
CA PRO A 34 -8.77 -9.67 -9.48
C PRO A 34 -9.45 -8.35 -9.89
N GLU A 35 -9.12 -7.24 -9.24
CA GLU A 35 -9.72 -5.93 -9.52
C GLU A 35 -8.96 -5.13 -10.58
N HIS A 36 -7.66 -5.41 -10.71
CA HIS A 36 -6.75 -4.70 -11.59
C HIS A 36 -5.73 -5.73 -12.08
N ASP A 37 -5.46 -5.78 -13.40
CA ASP A 37 -4.52 -6.72 -14.05
C ASP A 37 -3.03 -6.46 -13.70
N HIS A 38 -2.76 -5.96 -12.49
CA HIS A 38 -1.42 -5.78 -11.94
C HIS A 38 -0.95 -7.03 -11.22
N LEU A 39 0.35 -7.32 -11.33
CA LEU A 39 1.00 -8.40 -10.61
C LEU A 39 1.06 -8.09 -9.11
N LYS A 40 0.70 -9.07 -8.28
CA LYS A 40 0.81 -9.01 -6.82
C LYS A 40 1.37 -10.32 -6.29
N GLN A 41 1.94 -10.30 -5.10
CA GLN A 41 2.27 -11.52 -4.38
C GLN A 41 1.01 -12.08 -3.70
N LYS A 42 0.89 -13.42 -3.62
CA LYS A 42 -0.27 -14.12 -3.02
C LYS A 42 -0.67 -13.64 -1.63
N HIS A 43 0.32 -13.34 -0.80
CA HIS A 43 0.15 -13.01 0.62
C HIS A 43 0.29 -11.51 0.91
N VAL A 44 0.40 -10.67 -0.13
CA VAL A 44 0.60 -9.22 -0.01
C VAL A 44 -0.52 -8.50 -0.76
N LEU A 45 -0.99 -7.40 -0.17
CA LEU A 45 -1.95 -6.52 -0.84
C LEU A 45 -1.34 -5.93 -2.12
N CYS A 46 -2.18 -5.68 -3.12
CA CYS A 46 -1.73 -5.06 -4.36
C CYS A 46 -1.15 -3.67 -4.07
N GLY A 47 0.09 -3.43 -4.50
CA GLY A 47 0.78 -2.16 -4.27
C GLY A 47 0.03 -0.97 -4.86
N TYR A 48 -0.51 -1.14 -6.07
CA TYR A 48 -1.29 -0.11 -6.76
C TYR A 48 -2.58 0.25 -6.01
N CYS A 49 -3.37 -0.76 -5.62
CA CYS A 49 -4.61 -0.54 -4.87
C CYS A 49 -4.33 0.12 -3.52
N ASN A 50 -3.29 -0.33 -2.81
CA ASN A 50 -2.88 0.25 -1.54
C ASN A 50 -2.43 1.70 -1.69
N GLU A 51 -1.70 2.03 -2.75
CA GLU A 51 -1.30 3.41 -3.02
C GLU A 51 -2.50 4.32 -3.28
N LYS A 52 -3.50 3.85 -4.02
CA LYS A 52 -4.75 4.58 -4.25
C LYS A 52 -5.48 4.87 -2.94
N VAL A 53 -5.63 3.86 -2.08
CA VAL A 53 -6.24 3.99 -0.74
C VAL A 53 -5.44 4.99 0.11
N ARG A 54 -4.11 4.90 0.10
CA ARG A 54 -3.24 5.81 0.87
C ARG A 54 -3.38 7.26 0.45
N LYS A 55 -3.52 7.53 -0.85
CA LYS A 55 -3.74 8.89 -1.37
C LYS A 55 -5.07 9.47 -0.88
N GLU A 56 -6.15 8.69 -0.93
CA GLU A 56 -7.45 9.13 -0.41
C GLU A 56 -7.40 9.35 1.11
N ILE A 57 -6.82 8.43 1.88
CA ILE A 57 -6.65 8.61 3.34
C ILE A 57 -5.80 9.83 3.68
N ALA A 58 -4.77 10.14 2.90
CA ALA A 58 -3.94 11.33 3.12
C ALA A 58 -4.74 12.62 2.93
N GLU A 59 -5.60 12.69 1.92
CA GLU A 59 -6.53 13.82 1.70
C GLU A 59 -7.52 13.95 2.88
N ILE A 60 -8.11 12.84 3.34
CA ILE A 60 -9.01 12.82 4.50
C ILE A 60 -8.31 13.33 5.76
N ARG A 61 -7.08 12.87 6.01
CA ARG A 61 -6.27 13.32 7.16
C ARG A 61 -5.96 14.81 7.08
N LEU A 62 -5.69 15.34 5.90
CA LEU A 62 -5.46 16.76 5.69
C LEU A 62 -6.72 17.58 6.00
N GLN A 63 -7.91 17.11 5.61
CA GLN A 63 -9.17 17.75 5.98
C GLN A 63 -9.46 17.63 7.49
N LEU A 64 -9.16 16.48 8.10
CA LEU A 64 -9.34 16.28 9.53
C LEU A 64 -8.44 17.22 10.34
N GLY A 65 -7.18 17.39 9.93
CA GLY A 65 -6.17 18.22 10.60
C GLY A 65 -6.40 19.73 10.50
N LYS A 66 -7.21 20.21 9.55
CA LYS A 66 -7.65 21.63 9.51
C LYS A 66 -8.51 22.01 10.70
N GLN A 67 -9.13 21.04 11.38
CA GLN A 67 -9.97 21.30 12.55
C GLN A 67 -9.40 20.56 13.76
N LYS A 68 -9.70 21.03 14.96
CA LYS A 68 -9.24 20.40 16.21
C LYS A 68 -9.83 18.98 16.35
N ALA A 69 -9.13 18.13 17.10
CA ALA A 69 -9.54 16.75 17.35
C ALA A 69 -10.96 16.70 17.92
N PRO A 70 -11.93 16.09 17.23
CA PRO A 70 -13.32 16.06 17.67
C PRO A 70 -13.54 14.94 18.69
N LEU A 71 -14.55 15.12 19.55
CA LEU A 71 -15.04 14.08 20.48
C LEU A 71 -16.07 13.12 19.84
N VAL A 72 -16.46 13.41 18.60
CA VAL A 72 -17.58 12.79 17.88
C VAL A 72 -17.05 12.08 16.63
N GLU A 73 -17.69 10.97 16.27
CA GLU A 73 -17.40 10.24 15.03
C GLU A 73 -17.47 11.15 13.80
N ALA A 74 -16.60 10.90 12.82
CA ALA A 74 -16.56 11.63 11.56
C ALA A 74 -17.08 10.75 10.42
N VAL A 75 -17.91 11.32 9.56
CA VAL A 75 -18.46 10.70 8.35
C VAL A 75 -18.01 11.52 7.15
N MET A 76 -17.61 10.81 6.12
CA MET A 76 -17.18 11.38 4.85
C MET A 76 -18.37 11.47 3.89
N LEU A 77 -18.55 12.63 3.26
CA LEU A 77 -19.55 12.84 2.21
C LEU A 77 -18.86 13.34 0.95
N HIS A 78 -19.17 12.71 -0.18
CA HIS A 78 -18.72 13.18 -1.49
C HIS A 78 -19.76 14.08 -2.16
N THR A 79 -19.35 14.74 -3.23
CA THR A 79 -20.20 15.67 -3.99
C THR A 79 -21.48 14.99 -4.51
N GLY A 80 -22.64 15.50 -4.09
CA GLY A 80 -23.95 15.05 -4.57
C GLY A 80 -24.67 14.03 -3.69
N GLU A 81 -24.09 13.66 -2.54
CA GLU A 81 -24.71 12.70 -1.61
C GLU A 81 -25.55 13.37 -0.54
N THR A 82 -26.68 12.74 -0.20
CA THR A 82 -27.59 13.21 0.85
C THR A 82 -27.23 12.54 2.18
N ARG A 83 -27.36 13.28 3.29
CA ARG A 83 -27.11 12.77 4.64
C ARG A 83 -28.06 11.61 4.95
N TYR A 84 -27.52 10.45 5.28
CA TYR A 84 -28.30 9.34 5.82
C TYR A 84 -28.81 9.68 7.23
N GLU A 85 -30.02 9.25 7.57
CA GLU A 85 -30.64 9.47 8.88
C GLU A 85 -29.82 8.90 10.04
N HIS A 86 -29.10 7.79 9.81
CA HIS A 86 -28.23 7.17 10.80
C HIS A 86 -26.96 8.00 11.12
N ASN A 87 -26.56 8.91 10.22
CA ASN A 87 -25.38 9.76 10.41
C ASN A 87 -25.73 11.13 11.01
N GLN A 88 -26.97 11.31 11.47
CA GLN A 88 -27.38 12.51 12.20
C GLN A 88 -26.59 12.65 13.51
N GLY A 89 -25.93 13.79 13.68
CA GLY A 89 -25.11 14.09 14.86
C GLY A 89 -23.62 13.77 14.71
N LYS A 90 -23.19 13.12 13.62
CA LYS A 90 -21.76 12.88 13.33
C LYS A 90 -21.11 14.07 12.61
N ARG A 91 -19.79 14.25 12.79
CA ARG A 91 -19.03 15.32 12.12
C ARG A 91 -18.90 15.01 10.63
N ILE A 92 -19.25 15.96 9.78
CA ILE A 92 -19.22 15.77 8.33
C ILE A 92 -17.91 16.32 7.75
N LEU A 93 -17.25 15.51 6.92
CA LEU A 93 -16.12 15.92 6.08
C LEU A 93 -16.58 15.89 4.62
N GLU A 94 -16.75 17.07 4.03
CA GLU A 94 -17.09 17.20 2.61
C GLU A 94 -15.83 17.10 1.75
N GLN A 95 -15.89 16.26 0.72
CA GLN A 95 -14.83 16.14 -0.27
C GLN A 95 -15.34 16.44 -1.68
N ASP A 96 -14.69 17.40 -2.36
CA ASP A 96 -14.96 17.85 -3.73
C ASP A 96 -14.52 16.83 -4.80
N ARG A 97 -14.80 15.54 -4.59
CA ARG A 97 -14.41 14.47 -5.50
C ARG A 97 -15.56 13.51 -5.70
N LYS A 98 -15.72 13.02 -6.93
CA LYS A 98 -16.70 11.97 -7.25
C LYS A 98 -16.41 10.71 -6.45
N TRP A 99 -17.48 10.01 -6.08
CA TRP A 99 -17.42 8.77 -5.34
C TRP A 99 -16.64 7.68 -6.09
N SER A 100 -15.73 7.02 -5.39
CA SER A 100 -14.92 5.90 -5.88
C SER A 100 -15.74 4.60 -5.78
N ALA A 101 -15.94 3.86 -6.87
CA ALA A 101 -16.77 2.64 -6.87
C ALA A 101 -16.33 1.52 -5.90
N TRP A 102 -15.07 1.57 -5.44
CA TRP A 102 -14.50 0.58 -4.50
C TRP A 102 -14.68 0.95 -3.03
N PHE A 103 -15.11 2.18 -2.72
CA PHE A 103 -15.37 2.64 -1.36
C PHE A 103 -16.89 2.56 -1.15
N PRO A 104 -17.44 1.63 -0.35
CA PRO A 104 -18.89 1.58 -0.09
C PRO A 104 -19.28 2.54 1.04
N GLN A 105 -20.50 3.10 0.96
CA GLN A 105 -21.06 3.93 2.02
C GLN A 105 -21.64 3.02 3.11
N ASN A 106 -21.09 3.08 4.32
CA ASN A 106 -21.53 2.32 5.50
C ASN A 106 -22.10 3.25 6.57
#